data_AF-A0A377DRR4-F1
#
_entry.id   AF-A0A377DRR4-F1
#
_cell.length_a   1.000
_cell.length_b   1.000
_cell.length_c   1.000
_cell.angle_alpha   90.00
_cell.angle_beta   90.00
_cell.angle_gamma   90.00
#
_symmetry.space_group_name_H-M   'P 1'
#
loop_
_entity.id
_entity.type
_entity.pdbx_description
1 polymer ?
#
loop_
_entity_poly.entity_id
_entity_poly.type
_entity_poly.pdbx_seq_one_letter_code
_entity_poly.pdbx_strand_id
1 'polypeptide(L)'
;MRLCDRDIEAWLDEGRLSINPRPPVERINGATVDVRLGNKFRTFRGHTAAFIDLSGPKDEVSAALDRVMSDEIVLDEGEAFYLHPGELALAVTLESVTLPADLVGWLDGRSSLARLGLMVHVTAHRIDPGWSGCIVLEFLQLR
;
A
#
# COMPACT_ATOMS: atom_id res chain seq x y z
N MET A 1 1.40 -0.59 -22.54
CA MET A 1 0.24 0.29 -22.77
C MET A 1 -0.48 0.45 -21.43
N ARG A 2 -0.99 1.64 -21.09
CA ARG A 2 -1.81 1.89 -19.89
C ARG A 2 -3.22 2.26 -20.35
N LEU A 3 -4.23 1.98 -19.53
CA LEU A 3 -5.60 2.43 -19.78
C LEU A 3 -5.67 3.95 -19.60
N CYS A 4 -6.35 4.65 -20.51
CA CYS A 4 -6.72 6.04 -20.25
C CYS A 4 -7.87 6.12 -19.25
N ASP A 5 -8.11 7.28 -18.66
CA ASP A 5 -9.21 7.53 -17.72
C ASP A 5 -10.56 6.98 -18.19
N ARG A 6 -10.98 7.28 -19.41
CA ARG A 6 -12.23 6.77 -19.98
C ARG A 6 -12.28 5.23 -20.03
N ASP A 7 -11.16 4.59 -20.35
CA ASP A 7 -11.10 3.13 -20.42
C ASP A 7 -11.07 2.52 -19.01
N ILE A 8 -10.46 3.19 -18.03
CA ILE A 8 -10.52 2.79 -16.62
C ILE A 8 -11.98 2.81 -16.14
N GLU A 9 -12.72 3.88 -16.42
CA GLU A 9 -14.13 4.00 -16.07
C GLU A 9 -14.97 2.91 -16.74
N ALA A 10 -14.75 2.65 -18.03
CA ALA A 10 -15.43 1.57 -18.75
C ALA A 10 -15.15 0.19 -18.12
N TRP A 11 -13.91 -0.11 -17.75
CA TRP A 11 -13.56 -1.38 -17.09
C TRP A 11 -14.18 -1.54 -15.70
N LEU A 12 -14.36 -0.42 -14.96
CA LEU A 12 -15.07 -0.39 -13.69
C LEU A 12 -16.58 -0.61 -13.90
N ASP A 13 -17.18 0.00 -14.92
CA ASP A 13 -18.60 -0.16 -15.26
C ASP A 13 -18.93 -1.57 -15.74
N GLU A 14 -18.03 -2.19 -16.52
CA GLU A 14 -18.14 -3.57 -16.98
C GLU A 14 -17.85 -4.61 -15.88
N GLY A 15 -17.34 -4.18 -14.72
CA GLY A 15 -16.95 -5.07 -13.62
C GLY A 15 -15.72 -5.94 -13.90
N ARG A 16 -14.94 -5.62 -14.94
CA ARG A 16 -13.67 -6.31 -15.24
C ARG A 16 -12.59 -5.95 -14.23
N LEU A 17 -12.55 -4.68 -13.85
CA LEU A 17 -11.73 -4.11 -12.77
C LEU A 17 -12.68 -3.69 -11.65
N SER A 18 -12.28 -3.88 -10.40
CA SER A 18 -13.06 -3.38 -9.26
C SER A 18 -12.16 -2.62 -8.28
N ILE A 19 -12.64 -1.46 -7.83
CA ILE A 19 -12.01 -0.66 -6.78
C ILE A 19 -13.12 -0.32 -5.78
N ASN A 20 -12.99 -0.75 -4.53
CA ASN A 20 -14.03 -0.68 -3.53
C ASN A 20 -13.54 0.01 -2.24
N PRO A 21 -14.11 1.15 -1.84
CA PRO A 21 -15.16 1.91 -2.53
C PRO A 21 -14.66 2.53 -3.85
N ARG A 22 -15.55 2.61 -4.85
CA ARG A 22 -15.21 3.22 -6.16
C ARG A 22 -14.87 4.70 -5.98
N PRO A 23 -13.68 5.16 -6.43
CA PRO A 23 -13.34 6.58 -6.41
C PRO A 23 -14.28 7.39 -7.31
N PRO A 24 -14.62 8.63 -6.93
CA PRO A 24 -15.43 9.49 -7.77
C PRO A 24 -14.62 9.98 -8.98
N VAL A 25 -15.28 10.52 -10.01
CA VAL A 25 -14.66 10.87 -11.30
C VAL A 25 -13.49 11.85 -11.17
N GLU A 26 -13.51 12.73 -10.17
CA GLU A 26 -12.42 13.69 -9.94
C GLU A 26 -11.10 13.02 -9.53
N ARG A 27 -11.15 11.73 -9.15
CA ARG A 27 -10.00 10.89 -8.77
C ARG A 27 -9.53 9.97 -9.89
N ILE A 28 -10.18 10.00 -11.05
CA ILE A 28 -9.83 9.21 -12.23
C ILE A 28 -9.48 10.19 -13.34
N ASN A 29 -8.20 10.32 -13.67
CA ASN A 29 -7.74 11.25 -14.70
C ASN A 29 -6.45 10.78 -15.37
N GLY A 30 -6.33 11.10 -16.66
CA GLY A 30 -5.17 10.75 -17.47
C GLY A 30 -5.04 9.25 -17.68
N ALA A 31 -4.28 8.57 -16.82
CA ALA A 31 -4.04 7.12 -16.87
C ALA A 31 -3.94 6.50 -15.47
N THR A 32 -4.54 7.15 -14.46
CA THR A 32 -4.37 6.81 -13.04
C THR A 32 -5.67 6.97 -12.26
N VAL A 33 -5.76 6.24 -11.15
CA VAL A 33 -6.79 6.38 -10.13
C VAL A 33 -6.12 6.73 -8.81
N ASP A 34 -6.50 7.84 -8.19
CA ASP A 34 -6.05 8.21 -6.85
C ASP A 34 -6.65 7.22 -5.82
N VAL A 35 -5.79 6.61 -5.00
CA VAL A 35 -6.19 5.82 -3.82
C VAL A 35 -6.00 6.61 -2.53
N ARG A 36 -6.71 6.22 -1.47
CA ARG A 36 -6.67 6.86 -0.16
C ARG A 36 -5.98 5.98 0.86
N LEU A 37 -5.46 6.62 1.90
CA LEU A 37 -4.89 5.95 3.06
C LEU A 37 -6.02 5.40 3.94
N GLY A 38 -5.93 4.12 4.31
CA GLY A 38 -6.76 3.50 5.34
C GLY A 38 -6.28 3.89 6.74
N ASN A 39 -6.92 3.35 7.79
CA ASN A 39 -6.64 3.73 9.17
C ASN A 39 -5.81 2.69 9.96
N LYS A 40 -5.20 1.73 9.27
CA LYS A 40 -4.45 0.63 9.89
C LYS A 40 -2.96 0.75 9.61
N PHE A 41 -2.15 0.60 10.65
CA PHE A 41 -0.70 0.76 10.59
C PHE A 41 0.03 -0.32 11.40
N ARG A 42 1.30 -0.56 11.07
CA ARG A 42 2.24 -1.33 11.93
C ARG A 42 3.61 -0.68 11.94
N THR A 43 4.30 -0.80 13.07
CA THR A 43 5.67 -0.36 13.28
C THR A 43 6.56 -1.55 13.65
N PHE A 44 7.87 -1.28 13.82
CA PHE A 44 8.87 -2.30 14.10
C PHE A 44 9.52 -2.10 15.47
N ARG A 45 9.57 -3.17 16.28
CA ARG A 45 10.20 -3.24 17.59
C ARG A 45 11.62 -3.78 17.48
N GLY A 46 12.53 -2.94 16.97
CA GLY A 46 13.92 -3.34 16.70
C GLY A 46 14.71 -3.88 17.91
N HIS A 47 14.31 -3.55 19.14
CA HIS A 47 14.98 -4.06 20.35
C HIS A 47 14.70 -5.53 20.66
N THR A 48 13.74 -6.18 19.98
CA THR A 48 13.29 -7.55 20.28
C THR A 48 14.06 -8.65 19.52
N ALA A 49 14.82 -8.26 18.50
CA ALA A 49 15.64 -9.17 17.70
C ALA A 49 16.87 -8.44 17.15
N ALA A 50 18.02 -9.11 17.11
CA ALA A 50 19.25 -8.50 16.60
C ALA A 50 19.23 -8.35 15.07
N PHE A 51 18.60 -9.29 14.36
CA PHE A 51 18.44 -9.31 12.91
C PHE A 51 17.33 -10.31 12.51
N ILE A 52 17.01 -10.37 11.22
CA ILE A 52 16.10 -11.35 10.62
C ILE A 52 16.87 -12.07 9.51
N ASP A 53 17.04 -13.38 9.61
CA ASP A 53 17.60 -14.20 8.54
C ASP A 53 16.51 -14.57 7.53
N LEU A 54 16.42 -13.86 6.41
CA LEU A 54 15.36 -14.07 5.42
C LEU A 54 15.39 -15.47 4.76
N SER A 55 16.52 -16.17 4.83
CA SER A 55 16.72 -17.51 4.22
C SER A 55 16.94 -18.62 5.25
N GLY A 56 16.78 -18.29 6.54
CA GLY A 56 16.97 -19.22 7.65
C GLY A 56 15.84 -20.23 7.82
N PRO A 57 15.88 -21.03 8.90
CA PRO A 57 14.82 -21.97 9.24
C PRO A 57 13.47 -21.28 9.42
N LYS A 58 12.43 -21.78 8.75
CA LYS A 58 11.09 -21.15 8.69
C LYS A 58 10.54 -20.75 10.06
N ASP A 59 10.68 -21.61 11.05
CA ASP A 59 10.14 -21.39 12.40
C ASP A 59 10.88 -20.25 13.13
N GLU A 60 12.20 -20.15 12.94
CA GLU A 60 13.01 -19.08 13.52
C GLU A 60 12.68 -17.72 12.89
N VAL A 61 12.51 -17.69 11.56
CA VAL A 61 12.12 -16.49 10.82
C VAL A 61 10.73 -16.02 11.25
N SER A 62 9.76 -16.94 11.33
CA SER A 62 8.40 -16.62 11.78
C SER A 62 8.43 -16.04 13.20
N ALA A 63 9.13 -16.69 14.12
CA ALA A 63 9.23 -16.22 15.50
C ALA A 63 9.95 -14.87 15.61
N ALA A 64 10.91 -14.57 14.74
CA ALA A 64 11.57 -13.27 14.69
C ALA A 64 10.62 -12.18 14.15
N LEU A 65 9.87 -12.47 13.08
CA LEU A 65 8.87 -11.57 12.51
C LEU A 65 7.79 -11.22 13.54
N ASP A 66 7.24 -12.21 14.25
CA ASP A 66 6.22 -11.99 15.29
C ASP A 66 6.72 -11.11 16.44
N ARG A 67 8.02 -11.19 16.77
CA ARG A 67 8.65 -10.35 17.79
C ARG A 67 8.83 -8.91 17.32
N VAL A 68 9.32 -8.70 16.10
CA VAL A 68 9.62 -7.35 15.60
C VAL A 68 8.38 -6.60 15.16
N MET A 69 7.34 -7.27 14.66
CA MET A 69 6.12 -6.57 14.23
C MET A 69 5.33 -6.08 15.44
N SER A 70 4.86 -4.83 15.40
CA SER A 70 3.86 -4.35 16.35
C SER A 70 2.52 -5.04 16.11
N ASP A 71 1.62 -4.95 17.08
CA ASP A 71 0.20 -5.16 16.84
C ASP A 71 -0.32 -4.12 15.83
N GLU A 72 -1.47 -4.41 15.21
CA GLU A 72 -2.12 -3.47 14.30
C GLU A 72 -2.60 -2.24 15.07
N ILE A 73 -2.12 -1.07 14.66
CA ILE A 73 -2.55 0.23 15.15
C ILE A 73 -3.74 0.65 14.30
N VAL A 74 -4.88 0.87 14.94
CA VAL A 74 -6.10 1.39 14.30
C VAL A 74 -6.32 2.80 14.81
N LEU A 75 -6.35 3.78 13.90
CA LEU A 75 -6.62 5.16 14.25
C LEU A 75 -8.11 5.45 14.28
N ASP A 76 -8.54 6.15 15.32
CA ASP A 76 -9.88 6.73 15.43
C ASP A 76 -10.01 7.99 14.55
N GLU A 77 -11.25 8.42 14.33
CA GLU A 77 -11.51 9.63 13.54
C GLU A 77 -10.87 10.87 14.19
N GLY A 78 -10.05 11.57 13.42
CA GLY A 78 -9.32 12.76 13.87
C GLY A 78 -7.93 12.48 14.44
N GLU A 79 -7.55 11.22 14.64
CA GLU A 79 -6.18 10.86 15.00
C GLU A 79 -5.24 10.91 13.79
N ALA A 80 -3.96 11.14 14.08
CA ALA A 80 -2.92 11.21 13.06
C ALA A 80 -1.81 10.18 13.33
N PHE A 81 -1.34 9.55 12.26
CA PHE A 81 -0.11 8.76 12.31
C PHE A 81 1.09 9.67 12.05
N TYR A 82 1.94 9.88 13.06
CA TYR A 82 3.16 10.67 12.92
C TYR A 82 4.30 9.79 12.43
N LEU A 83 4.66 9.91 11.15
CA LEU A 83 5.82 9.24 10.59
C LEU A 83 7.05 10.14 10.68
N HIS A 84 8.00 9.76 11.52
CA HIS A 84 9.24 10.51 11.73
C HIS A 84 10.29 10.21 10.63
N PRO A 85 11.22 11.14 10.36
CA PRO A 85 12.32 10.90 9.44
C PRO A 85 13.15 9.67 9.81
N GLY A 86 13.43 8.81 8.83
CA GLY A 86 14.17 7.55 8.99
C GLY A 86 13.31 6.35 9.36
N GLU A 87 12.04 6.55 9.74
CA GLU A 87 11.17 5.46 10.18
C GLU A 87 10.45 4.79 9.01
N LEU A 88 10.36 3.46 9.10
CA LEU A 88 9.55 2.62 8.23
C LEU A 88 8.26 2.22 8.96
N ALA A 89 7.12 2.41 8.30
CA ALA A 89 5.83 1.93 8.80
C ALA A 89 5.07 1.22 7.68
N LEU A 90 4.32 0.18 8.06
CA LEU A 90 3.33 -0.41 7.16
C LEU A 90 2.01 0.33 7.31
N ALA A 91 1.34 0.56 6.20
CA ALA A 91 -0.02 1.06 6.15
C ALA A 91 -0.82 0.27 5.11
N VAL A 92 -2.08 0.65 4.90
CA VAL A 92 -2.95 0.00 3.93
C VAL A 92 -3.77 1.04 3.18
N THR A 93 -4.10 0.79 1.92
CA THR A 93 -5.09 1.59 1.19
C THR A 93 -6.48 1.44 1.80
N LEU A 94 -7.28 2.50 1.72
CA LEU A 94 -8.71 2.44 2.05
C LEU A 94 -9.44 1.54 1.05
N GLU A 95 -9.09 1.65 -0.22
CA GLU A 95 -9.69 0.86 -1.29
C GLU A 95 -9.14 -0.57 -1.32
N SER A 96 -10.05 -1.53 -1.53
CA SER A 96 -9.73 -2.87 -2.03
C SER A 96 -9.74 -2.86 -3.55
N VAL A 97 -8.71 -3.43 -4.17
CA VAL A 97 -8.58 -3.53 -5.63
C VAL A 97 -8.70 -4.99 -6.05
N THR A 98 -9.50 -5.27 -7.09
CA THR A 98 -9.58 -6.58 -7.73
C THR A 98 -9.23 -6.46 -9.21
N LEU A 99 -8.17 -7.15 -9.64
CA LEU A 99 -7.70 -7.16 -11.03
C LEU A 99 -8.13 -8.45 -11.74
N PRO A 100 -8.50 -8.40 -13.03
CA PRO A 100 -8.69 -9.60 -13.83
C PRO A 100 -7.34 -10.28 -14.14
N ALA A 101 -7.38 -11.50 -14.68
CA ALA A 101 -6.18 -12.28 -15.00
C ALA A 101 -5.32 -11.70 -16.15
N ASP A 102 -5.84 -10.72 -16.89
CA ASP A 102 -5.22 -10.11 -18.06
C ASP A 102 -4.78 -8.65 -17.83
N LEU A 103 -4.76 -8.18 -16.57
CA LEU A 103 -4.36 -6.81 -16.22
C LEU A 103 -3.37 -6.82 -15.05
N VAL A 104 -2.33 -5.98 -15.16
CA VAL A 104 -1.38 -5.71 -14.08
C VAL A 104 -1.52 -4.26 -13.63
N GLY A 105 -1.57 -4.05 -12.32
CA GLY A 105 -1.62 -2.73 -11.69
C GLY A 105 -0.23 -2.27 -11.24
N TRP A 106 -0.09 -0.96 -11.08
CA TRP A 106 1.14 -0.32 -10.58
C TRP A 106 0.76 0.74 -9.55
N LEU A 107 1.41 0.70 -8.39
CA LEU A 107 1.27 1.69 -7.34
C LEU A 107 2.34 2.77 -7.52
N ASP A 108 1.92 4.03 -7.50
CA ASP A 108 2.81 5.18 -7.60
C ASP A 108 2.56 6.15 -6.44
N GLY A 109 3.62 6.82 -5.99
CA GLY A 109 3.51 7.94 -5.05
C GLY A 109 3.07 9.22 -5.77
N ARG A 110 2.50 10.17 -5.01
CA ARG A 110 2.18 11.50 -5.54
C ARG A 110 3.42 12.38 -5.55
N SER A 111 3.65 13.12 -6.64
CA SER A 111 4.80 14.05 -6.75
C SER A 111 4.84 15.07 -5.61
N SER A 112 3.69 15.52 -5.12
CA SER A 112 3.61 16.43 -3.97
C SER A 112 4.16 15.81 -2.68
N LEU A 113 3.90 14.53 -2.43
CA LEU A 113 4.38 13.80 -1.25
C LEU A 113 5.86 13.41 -1.39
N ALA A 114 6.28 13.00 -2.59
CA ALA A 114 7.68 12.67 -2.86
C ALA A 114 8.61 13.88 -2.62
N ARG A 115 8.17 15.10 -2.92
CA ARG A 115 8.92 16.33 -2.63
C ARG A 115 9.12 16.59 -1.13
N LEU A 116 8.27 16.01 -0.28
CA LEU A 116 8.40 16.05 1.18
C LEU A 116 9.19 14.86 1.73
N GLY A 117 9.74 14.00 0.86
CA GLY A 117 10.54 12.85 1.26
C GLY A 117 9.76 11.58 1.59
N LEU A 118 8.44 11.55 1.36
CA LEU A 118 7.63 10.37 1.63
C LEU A 118 7.71 9.38 0.45
N MET A 119 8.25 8.19 0.71
CA MET A 119 8.10 7.02 -0.15
C MET A 119 6.86 6.23 0.28
N VAL A 120 6.09 5.68 -0.68
CA VAL A 120 4.84 4.94 -0.42
C VAL A 120 4.94 3.43 -0.62
N HIS A 121 6.06 2.99 -1.19
CA HIS A 121 6.43 1.60 -1.35
C HIS A 121 7.97 1.50 -1.33
N VAL A 122 8.50 0.35 -0.96
CA VAL A 122 9.96 0.09 -1.00
C VAL A 122 10.24 -0.90 -2.13
N THR A 123 10.36 -0.36 -3.35
CA THR A 123 10.66 -1.07 -4.63
C THR A 123 9.66 -2.15 -5.07
N ALA A 124 8.70 -2.55 -4.24
CA ALA A 124 7.63 -3.48 -4.58
C ALA A 124 6.31 -2.72 -4.83
N HIS A 125 6.00 -2.42 -6.10
CA HIS A 125 4.82 -1.63 -6.46
C HIS A 125 3.91 -2.27 -7.51
N ARG A 126 4.14 -3.54 -7.83
CA ARG A 126 3.35 -4.28 -8.81
C ARG A 126 2.13 -4.92 -8.13
N ILE A 127 0.96 -4.76 -8.73
CA ILE A 127 -0.27 -5.45 -8.32
C ILE A 127 -0.56 -6.51 -9.39
N ASP A 128 -0.45 -7.78 -9.00
CA ASP A 128 -0.46 -8.90 -9.94
C ASP A 128 -1.87 -9.19 -10.53
N PRO A 129 -1.95 -9.80 -11.73
CA PRO A 129 -3.22 -10.24 -12.29
C PRO A 129 -3.94 -11.23 -11.37
N GLY A 130 -5.26 -11.08 -11.25
CA GLY A 130 -6.07 -11.88 -10.30
C GLY A 130 -5.95 -11.44 -8.83
N TRP A 131 -5.17 -10.39 -8.53
CA TRP A 131 -5.12 -9.81 -7.18
C TRP A 131 -6.50 -9.38 -6.71
N SER A 132 -6.80 -9.59 -5.42
CA SER A 132 -8.02 -9.09 -4.78
C SER A 132 -7.75 -8.75 -3.31
N GLY A 133 -7.78 -7.47 -2.98
CA GLY A 133 -7.64 -7.00 -1.60
C GLY A 133 -7.14 -5.56 -1.50
N CYS A 134 -7.06 -5.06 -0.27
CA CYS A 134 -6.40 -3.79 0.00
C CYS A 134 -4.89 -3.91 -0.22
N ILE A 135 -4.28 -2.83 -0.71
CA ILE A 135 -2.86 -2.77 -1.03
C ILE A 135 -2.12 -2.32 0.24
N VAL A 136 -1.14 -3.10 0.68
CA VAL A 136 -0.23 -2.71 1.76
C VAL A 136 0.76 -1.69 1.22
N LEU A 137 1.04 -0.66 2.01
CA LEU A 137 1.97 0.42 1.69
C LEU A 137 3.17 0.34 2.64
N GLU A 138 4.38 0.55 2.11
CA GLU A 138 5.58 0.70 2.93
C GLU A 138 6.00 2.17 2.96
N PHE A 139 5.58 2.89 4.00
CA PHE A 139 5.96 4.29 4.16
C PHE A 139 7.36 4.43 4.75
N LEU A 140 8.22 5.18 4.05
CA LEU A 140 9.53 5.58 4.52
C LEU A 140 9.68 7.09 4.36
N GLN A 141 9.97 7.78 5.47
CA GLN A 141 10.20 9.22 5.47
C GLN A 141 11.71 9.50 5.35
N LEU A 142 12.15 10.05 4.21
CA LEU A 142 13.57 10.25 3.92
C LEU A 142 14.17 11.53 4.53
N ARG A 143 13.33 12.49 4.96
CA ARG A 143 13.74 13.81 5.43
C ARG A 143 12.92 14.27 6.60
#